data_AF-A0A363NZS5-F1
#
_entry.id   AF-A0A363NZS5-F1
#
_cell.length_a   1.000
_cell.length_b   1.000
_cell.length_c   1.000
_cell.angle_alpha   90.00
_cell.angle_beta   90.00
_cell.angle_gamma   90.00
#
_symmetry.space_group_name_H-M   'P 1'
#
loop_
_entity.id
_entity.type
_entity.pdbx_description
1 polymer ?
#
loop_
_entity_poly.entity_id
_entity_poly.type
_entity_poly.pdbx_seq_one_letter_code
_entity_poly.pdbx_strand_id
1 'polypeptide(L)'
;MKLVVKIFQVCIVILLLLGYQNGALAKAIATPLATDSLIVLHFQTNDSLIYSREDLDTILSNHPEFLFEETFDPTLSYHLQRDVEFSSEAGQDNYCMLYSYFLMQVNGEQKYAAQRKRLFQLFSKINELFALIEQGGTYFGHQHKRLLAEVEYAIYLMPKDKNELRKTYVIDKQKQIYIQWLRQLVADETANNNGIEPQRKLSQTKLLNKVIDSIHQLITDNFSLRRAQYFQSNYYEYY
;
A
#
# COMPACT_ATOMS: atom_id res chain seq x y z
N MET A 1 33.18 40.69 0.24
CA MET A 1 32.48 39.77 -0.69
C MET A 1 32.03 38.43 -0.09
N LYS A 2 32.57 37.92 1.03
CA LYS A 2 32.18 36.60 1.59
C LYS A 2 30.99 36.61 2.58
N LEU A 3 30.54 37.78 3.04
CA LEU A 3 29.43 37.89 4.02
C LEU A 3 28.05 37.97 3.33
N VAL A 4 27.97 38.63 2.17
CA VAL A 4 26.72 38.82 1.41
C VAL A 4 26.22 37.51 0.77
N VAL A 5 27.14 36.60 0.42
CA VAL A 5 26.79 35.29 -0.17
C VAL A 5 26.18 34.34 0.86
N LYS A 6 26.58 34.41 2.15
CA LYS A 6 26.01 33.58 3.21
C LYS A 6 24.59 33.99 3.58
N ILE A 7 24.25 35.28 3.52
CA ILE A 7 22.89 35.76 3.80
C ILE A 7 21.94 35.33 2.68
N PHE A 8 22.38 35.32 1.42
CA PHE A 8 21.57 34.85 0.29
C PHE A 8 21.28 33.34 0.33
N GLN A 9 22.22 32.50 0.78
CA GLN A 9 21.98 31.07 0.95
C GLN A 9 21.02 30.76 2.11
N VAL A 10 21.09 31.51 3.21
CA VAL A 10 20.16 31.33 4.35
C VAL A 10 18.74 31.79 3.99
N CYS A 11 18.59 32.86 3.21
CA CYS A 11 17.27 33.32 2.74
C CYS A 11 16.62 32.36 1.73
N ILE A 12 17.41 31.66 0.89
CA ILE A 12 16.87 30.65 -0.05
C ILE A 12 16.39 29.40 0.70
N VAL A 13 17.08 28.98 1.77
CA VAL A 13 16.64 27.85 2.61
C VAL A 13 15.37 28.19 3.39
N ILE A 14 15.24 29.44 3.89
CA ILE A 14 14.03 29.90 4.57
C ILE A 14 12.85 30.09 3.58
N LEU A 15 13.11 30.54 2.35
CA LEU A 15 12.09 30.63 1.30
C LEU A 15 11.69 29.26 0.74
N LEU A 16 12.56 28.24 0.79
CA LEU A 16 12.19 26.86 0.49
C LEU A 16 11.36 26.23 1.63
N LEU A 17 11.67 26.53 2.88
CA LEU A 17 10.86 26.09 4.04
C LEU A 17 9.49 26.78 4.11
N LEU A 18 9.37 28.03 3.64
CA LEU A 18 8.08 28.76 3.57
C LEU A 18 7.34 28.53 2.25
N GLY A 19 8.04 28.21 1.17
CA GLY A 19 7.49 28.06 -0.18
C GLY A 19 7.07 26.65 -0.56
N TYR A 20 7.43 25.64 0.23
CA TYR A 20 7.02 24.23 0.02
C TYR A 20 5.91 23.80 0.97
N GLN A 21 5.09 24.74 1.45
CA GLN A 21 3.75 24.39 1.90
C GLN A 21 2.89 24.10 0.68
N ASN A 22 2.89 22.83 0.25
CA ASN A 22 1.87 22.29 -0.64
C ASN A 22 0.51 22.78 -0.13
N GLY A 23 -0.13 23.68 -0.88
CA GLY A 23 -1.36 24.37 -0.50
C GLY A 23 -2.57 23.44 -0.28
N ALA A 24 -2.41 22.14 -0.47
CA ALA A 24 -3.38 21.12 -0.07
C ALA A 24 -3.19 20.67 1.40
N LEU A 25 -1.94 20.43 1.84
CA LEU A 25 -1.64 20.03 3.22
C LEU A 25 -1.77 21.22 4.19
N ALA A 26 -1.28 22.39 3.80
CA ALA A 26 -1.36 23.60 4.62
C ALA A 26 -2.80 24.15 4.76
N LYS A 27 -3.68 23.94 3.77
CA LYS A 27 -5.10 24.30 3.89
C LYS A 27 -5.88 23.39 4.83
N ALA A 28 -5.47 22.14 5.00
CA ALA A 28 -6.07 21.26 6.00
C ALA A 28 -5.72 21.68 7.44
N ILE A 29 -4.56 22.32 7.63
CA ILE A 29 -4.02 22.68 8.95
C ILE A 29 -4.50 24.07 9.43
N ALA A 30 -4.90 24.98 8.53
CA ALA A 30 -5.17 26.39 8.85
C ALA A 30 -6.64 26.76 9.14
N THR A 31 -7.43 25.88 9.77
CA THR A 31 -8.70 26.28 10.39
C THR A 31 -8.71 25.85 11.86
N PRO A 32 -8.78 26.80 12.82
CA PRO A 32 -8.91 26.46 14.23
C PRO A 32 -10.34 25.99 14.46
N LEU A 33 -10.57 24.69 14.32
CA LEU A 33 -11.74 24.03 14.91
C LEU A 33 -11.46 23.76 16.38
N ALA A 34 -12.49 23.90 17.20
CA ALA A 34 -12.46 23.77 18.66
C ALA A 34 -11.64 22.55 19.13
N THR A 35 -10.90 22.78 20.21
CA THR A 35 -9.89 21.91 20.82
C THR A 35 -10.37 20.51 21.26
N ASP A 36 -11.67 20.20 21.11
CA ASP A 36 -12.30 18.92 21.48
C ASP A 36 -12.75 18.06 20.28
N SER A 37 -12.40 18.45 19.05
CA SER A 37 -12.83 17.70 17.85
C SER A 37 -11.85 16.57 17.52
N LEU A 38 -12.27 15.33 17.82
CA LEU A 38 -11.57 14.12 17.37
C LEU A 38 -11.46 14.09 15.84
N ILE A 39 -10.27 13.73 15.36
CA ILE A 39 -9.98 13.51 13.94
C ILE A 39 -10.23 12.04 13.64
N VAL A 40 -11.15 11.75 12.72
CA VAL A 40 -11.47 10.39 12.31
C VAL A 40 -10.99 10.17 10.88
N LEU A 41 -10.09 9.21 10.71
CA LEU A 41 -9.55 8.79 9.43
C LEU A 41 -10.28 7.52 9.00
N HIS A 42 -11.04 7.60 7.91
CA HIS A 42 -11.82 6.47 7.39
C HIS A 42 -11.09 5.77 6.23
N PHE A 43 -11.15 4.43 6.22
CA PHE A 43 -10.48 3.61 5.23
C PHE A 43 -11.46 2.67 4.52
N GLN A 44 -11.11 2.25 3.30
CA GLN A 44 -11.95 1.35 2.49
C GLN A 44 -12.09 -0.07 3.08
N THR A 45 -11.30 -0.42 4.10
CA THR A 45 -11.45 -1.67 4.88
C THR A 45 -12.61 -1.61 5.88
N ASN A 46 -13.32 -0.48 5.99
CA ASN A 46 -14.26 -0.15 7.08
C ASN A 46 -13.61 0.02 8.45
N ASP A 47 -12.27 0.00 8.53
CA ASP A 47 -11.56 0.44 9.74
C ASP A 47 -11.53 1.97 9.81
N SER A 48 -11.28 2.49 11.00
CA SER A 48 -11.02 3.92 11.21
C SER A 48 -9.97 4.11 12.28
N LEU A 49 -9.15 5.14 12.11
CA LEU A 49 -8.25 5.62 13.17
C LEU A 49 -8.82 6.91 13.75
N ILE A 50 -8.74 7.06 15.06
CA ILE A 50 -9.29 8.20 15.78
C ILE A 50 -8.18 8.78 16.63
N TYR A 51 -7.91 10.07 16.45
CA TYR A 51 -6.89 10.80 17.18
C TYR A 51 -7.44 12.11 17.72
N SER A 52 -6.94 12.57 18.86
CA SER A 52 -7.02 13.99 19.16
C SER A 52 -6.10 14.76 18.21
N ARG A 53 -6.27 16.08 18.11
CA ARG A 53 -5.34 16.91 17.32
C ARG A 53 -3.91 16.84 17.90
N GLU A 54 -3.79 16.87 19.23
CA GLU A 54 -2.50 16.79 19.92
C GLU A 54 -1.79 15.45 19.67
N ASP A 55 -2.52 14.34 19.69
CA ASP A 55 -1.96 13.01 19.38
C ASP A 55 -1.46 12.96 17.93
N LEU A 56 -2.27 13.44 16.98
CA LEU A 56 -1.89 13.42 15.57
C LEU A 56 -0.68 14.34 15.29
N ASP A 57 -0.64 15.51 15.92
CA ASP A 57 0.50 16.43 15.82
C ASP A 57 1.77 15.82 16.42
N THR A 58 1.65 15.08 17.54
CA THR A 58 2.76 14.35 18.16
C THR A 58 3.26 13.24 17.24
N ILE A 59 2.37 12.44 16.67
CA ILE A 59 2.70 11.41 15.68
C ILE A 59 3.46 12.04 14.50
N LEU A 60 2.94 13.12 13.92
CA LEU A 60 3.57 13.78 12.78
C LEU A 60 4.92 14.41 13.12
N SER A 61 5.11 14.87 14.36
CA SER A 61 6.40 15.37 14.84
C SER A 61 7.43 14.24 15.00
N ASN A 62 7.00 13.04 15.39
CA ASN A 62 7.87 11.89 15.59
C ASN A 62 8.12 11.09 14.30
N HIS A 63 7.19 11.20 13.34
CA HIS A 63 7.19 10.46 12.07
C HIS A 63 7.23 11.39 10.86
N PRO A 64 8.33 12.13 10.65
CA PRO A 64 8.46 13.06 9.52
C PRO A 64 8.41 12.36 8.16
N GLU A 65 8.59 11.03 8.09
CA GLU A 65 8.45 10.26 6.84
C GLU A 65 7.03 10.33 6.26
N PHE A 66 6.00 10.62 7.06
CA PHE A 66 4.64 10.86 6.55
C PHE A 66 4.48 12.17 5.78
N LEU A 67 5.52 13.03 5.76
CA LEU A 67 5.57 14.21 4.91
C LEU A 67 5.96 13.86 3.46
N PHE A 68 6.52 12.67 3.22
CA PHE A 68 6.87 12.14 1.90
C PHE A 68 7.74 13.05 1.03
N GLU A 69 8.73 13.72 1.63
CA GLU A 69 9.81 14.39 0.87
C GLU A 69 10.59 13.36 0.02
N GLU A 70 10.82 12.18 0.59
CA GLU A 70 11.21 10.95 -0.09
C GLU A 70 10.23 9.85 0.29
N THR A 71 9.95 8.90 -0.61
CA THR A 71 8.98 7.82 -0.37
C THR A 71 9.66 6.47 -0.55
N PHE A 72 9.63 5.66 0.50
CA PHE A 72 10.11 4.27 0.50
C PHE A 72 8.95 3.29 0.44
N ASP A 73 9.26 2.04 0.09
CA ASP A 73 8.34 0.92 0.29
C ASP A 73 7.77 0.92 1.73
N PRO A 74 6.47 0.64 1.95
CA PRO A 74 5.86 0.73 3.27
C PRO A 74 6.53 -0.14 4.34
N THR A 75 6.94 -1.35 3.97
CA THR A 75 7.59 -2.28 4.89
C THR A 75 9.01 -1.80 5.23
N LEU A 76 9.75 -1.33 4.23
CA LEU A 76 11.04 -0.69 4.46
C LEU A 76 10.91 0.57 5.34
N SER A 77 9.94 1.43 5.03
CA SER A 77 9.65 2.66 5.77
C SER A 77 9.42 2.35 7.25
N TYR A 78 8.52 1.40 7.54
CA TYR A 78 8.23 0.94 8.90
C TYR A 78 9.48 0.43 9.62
N HIS A 79 10.27 -0.43 8.98
CA HIS A 79 11.47 -1.01 9.61
C HIS A 79 12.59 0.00 9.88
N LEU A 80 12.67 1.08 9.09
CA LEU A 80 13.68 2.11 9.29
C LEU A 80 13.42 2.97 10.53
N GLN A 81 12.16 3.13 10.95
CA GLN A 81 11.84 3.99 12.10
C GLN A 81 12.26 3.43 13.45
N ARG A 82 12.42 2.09 13.56
CA ARG A 82 12.74 1.39 14.83
C ARG A 82 11.88 1.89 16.00
N ASP A 83 10.60 2.10 15.71
CA ASP A 83 9.70 2.81 16.59
C ASP A 83 9.04 1.88 17.61
N VAL A 84 8.92 2.38 18.84
CA VAL A 84 8.25 1.70 19.95
C VAL A 84 6.74 1.88 19.84
N GLU A 85 6.26 3.01 19.33
CA GLU A 85 4.82 3.35 19.23
C GLU A 85 4.08 2.36 18.33
N PHE A 86 4.65 2.00 17.18
CA PHE A 86 4.05 1.02 16.26
C PHE A 86 4.58 -0.42 16.38
N SER A 87 5.25 -0.78 17.47
CA SER A 87 6.00 -2.04 17.59
C SER A 87 5.17 -3.35 17.61
N SER A 88 3.84 -3.28 17.80
CA SER A 88 2.95 -4.45 17.81
C SER A 88 2.36 -4.76 16.42
N GLU A 89 1.75 -5.93 16.21
CA GLU A 89 1.07 -6.23 14.94
C GLU A 89 -0.03 -5.20 14.62
N ALA A 90 -0.82 -4.81 15.63
CA ALA A 90 -1.83 -3.76 15.50
C ALA A 90 -1.19 -2.36 15.32
N GLY A 91 -0.03 -2.12 15.94
CA GLY A 91 0.76 -0.91 15.74
C GLY A 91 1.22 -0.78 14.28
N GLN A 92 1.76 -1.84 13.71
CA GLN A 92 2.15 -1.88 12.30
C GLN A 92 0.94 -1.69 11.36
N ASP A 93 -0.23 -2.23 11.72
CA ASP A 93 -1.47 -1.98 10.96
C ASP A 93 -1.80 -0.48 10.95
N ASN A 94 -1.78 0.16 12.13
CA ASN A 94 -2.02 1.59 12.28
C ASN A 94 -0.98 2.43 11.52
N TYR A 95 0.30 2.05 11.56
CA TYR A 95 1.36 2.70 10.79
C TYR A 95 1.06 2.66 9.29
N CYS A 96 0.75 1.48 8.75
CA CYS A 96 0.41 1.34 7.33
C CYS A 96 -0.87 2.12 6.96
N MET A 97 -1.85 2.18 7.84
CA MET A 97 -3.05 2.98 7.65
C MET A 97 -2.73 4.48 7.60
N LEU A 98 -1.92 5.02 8.53
CA LEU A 98 -1.45 6.41 8.50
C LEU A 98 -0.61 6.71 7.25
N TYR A 99 0.36 5.84 6.94
CA TYR A 99 1.17 5.91 5.73
C TYR A 99 0.27 6.05 4.50
N SER A 100 -0.74 5.18 4.38
CA SER A 100 -1.68 5.22 3.25
C SER A 100 -2.51 6.50 3.23
N TYR A 101 -2.97 6.98 4.38
CA TYR A 101 -3.76 8.20 4.46
C TYR A 101 -2.97 9.40 3.93
N PHE A 102 -1.76 9.61 4.43
CA PHE A 102 -0.94 10.75 4.04
C PHE A 102 -0.41 10.62 2.59
N LEU A 103 0.00 9.43 2.16
CA LEU A 103 0.46 9.23 0.78
C LEU A 103 -0.68 9.39 -0.23
N MET A 104 -1.91 9.02 0.15
CA MET A 104 -3.10 9.28 -0.66
C MET A 104 -3.32 10.78 -0.86
N GLN A 105 -3.09 11.61 0.16
CA GLN A 105 -3.17 13.08 0.02
C GLN A 105 -2.12 13.60 -0.96
N VAL A 106 -0.89 13.07 -0.91
CA VAL A 106 0.21 13.41 -1.83
C VAL A 106 -0.11 12.98 -3.27
N ASN A 107 -0.62 11.76 -3.45
CA ASN A 107 -0.99 11.21 -4.74
C ASN A 107 -2.20 11.95 -5.36
N GLY A 108 -3.06 12.51 -4.53
CA GLY A 108 -4.37 13.04 -4.89
C GLY A 108 -5.46 11.98 -4.75
N GLU A 109 -6.32 12.15 -3.75
CA GLU A 109 -7.39 11.22 -3.40
C GLU A 109 -8.29 10.90 -4.60
N GLN A 110 -8.86 11.91 -5.23
CA GLN A 110 -9.81 11.71 -6.34
C GLN A 110 -9.14 11.32 -7.65
N LYS A 111 -7.89 11.73 -7.86
CA LYS A 111 -7.15 11.53 -9.12
C LYS A 111 -7.00 10.05 -9.49
N TYR A 112 -6.79 9.21 -8.49
CA TYR A 112 -6.49 7.78 -8.67
C TYR A 112 -7.49 6.83 -8.02
N ALA A 113 -8.72 7.30 -7.73
CA ALA A 113 -9.72 6.51 -7.03
C ALA A 113 -10.03 5.16 -7.70
N ALA A 114 -10.14 5.13 -9.03
CA ALA A 114 -10.40 3.91 -9.78
C ALA A 114 -9.21 2.92 -9.72
N GLN A 115 -7.98 3.44 -9.89
CA GLN A 115 -6.74 2.66 -9.80
C GLN A 115 -6.55 2.10 -8.39
N ARG A 116 -6.77 2.92 -7.37
CA ARG A 116 -6.72 2.53 -5.95
C ARG A 116 -7.66 1.37 -5.65
N LYS A 117 -8.93 1.50 -6.02
CA LYS A 117 -9.92 0.43 -5.83
C LYS A 117 -9.49 -0.85 -6.55
N ARG A 118 -9.01 -0.75 -7.79
CA ARG A 118 -8.59 -1.91 -8.58
C ARG A 118 -7.36 -2.60 -7.99
N LEU A 119 -6.34 -1.85 -7.60
CA LEU A 119 -5.13 -2.38 -6.97
C LEU A 119 -5.44 -3.00 -5.61
N PHE A 120 -6.29 -2.37 -4.80
CA PHE A 120 -6.72 -2.93 -3.54
C PHE A 120 -7.45 -4.27 -3.73
N GLN A 121 -8.35 -4.36 -4.71
CA GLN A 121 -9.01 -5.62 -5.07
C GLN A 121 -8.01 -6.68 -5.54
N LEU A 122 -7.02 -6.28 -6.35
CA LEU A 122 -5.99 -7.19 -6.86
C LEU A 122 -5.14 -7.77 -5.72
N PHE A 123 -4.59 -6.92 -4.86
CA PHE A 123 -3.78 -7.37 -3.72
C PHE A 123 -4.63 -8.15 -2.71
N SER A 124 -5.88 -7.75 -2.48
CA SER A 124 -6.81 -8.50 -1.63
C SER A 124 -7.07 -9.90 -2.16
N LYS A 125 -7.22 -10.07 -3.48
CA LYS A 125 -7.42 -11.40 -4.08
C LYS A 125 -6.17 -12.27 -4.03
N ILE A 126 -4.98 -11.67 -4.13
CA ILE A 126 -3.72 -12.39 -3.89
C ILE A 126 -3.65 -12.83 -2.42
N ASN A 127 -3.90 -11.92 -1.47
CA ASN A 127 -3.92 -12.25 -0.04
C ASN A 127 -4.96 -13.34 0.30
N GLU A 128 -6.15 -13.28 -0.29
CA GLU A 128 -7.20 -14.31 -0.16
C GLU A 128 -6.75 -15.66 -0.72
N LEU A 129 -6.06 -15.68 -1.87
CA LEU A 129 -5.56 -16.91 -2.47
C LEU A 129 -4.61 -17.64 -1.51
N PHE A 130 -3.63 -16.92 -0.98
CA PHE A 130 -2.66 -17.48 -0.04
C PHE A 130 -3.30 -17.83 1.31
N ALA A 131 -4.26 -17.04 1.80
CA ALA A 131 -5.03 -17.40 2.99
C ALA A 131 -5.78 -18.72 2.82
N LEU A 132 -6.33 -18.99 1.63
CA LEU A 132 -7.06 -20.23 1.35
C LEU A 132 -6.12 -21.43 1.14
N ILE A 133 -4.90 -21.21 0.64
CA ILE A 133 -3.85 -22.23 0.56
C ILE A 133 -3.42 -22.63 1.99
N GLU A 134 -3.14 -21.63 2.82
CA GLU A 134 -2.67 -21.81 4.21
C GLU A 134 -3.78 -22.13 5.22
N GLN A 135 -5.04 -22.17 4.79
CA GLN A 135 -6.21 -22.41 5.65
C GLN A 135 -6.42 -21.32 6.71
N GLY A 136 -5.99 -20.10 6.43
CA GLY A 136 -6.19 -18.89 7.24
C GLY A 136 -4.98 -18.53 8.10
N GLY A 137 -5.21 -17.71 9.12
CA GLY A 137 -4.17 -17.17 10.00
C GLY A 137 -4.38 -15.67 10.24
N THR A 138 -3.97 -15.18 11.41
CA THR A 138 -4.10 -13.76 11.78
C THR A 138 -3.30 -12.86 10.85
N TYR A 139 -2.16 -13.36 10.34
CA TYR A 139 -1.33 -12.69 9.35
C TYR A 139 -2.14 -12.12 8.17
N PHE A 140 -3.05 -12.89 7.59
CA PHE A 140 -3.84 -12.45 6.43
C PHE A 140 -4.84 -11.34 6.78
N GLY A 141 -5.31 -11.32 8.03
CA GLY A 141 -6.14 -10.24 8.57
C GLY A 141 -5.36 -8.94 8.77
N HIS A 142 -4.17 -9.02 9.35
CA HIS A 142 -3.24 -7.89 9.47
C HIS A 142 -2.84 -7.38 8.08
N GLN A 143 -2.46 -8.28 7.18
CA GLN A 143 -2.05 -7.94 5.82
C GLN A 143 -3.16 -7.21 5.07
N HIS A 144 -4.44 -7.56 5.26
CA HIS A 144 -5.57 -6.86 4.64
C HIS A 144 -5.59 -5.35 4.94
N LYS A 145 -5.27 -4.96 6.19
CA LYS A 145 -5.14 -3.54 6.58
C LYS A 145 -3.91 -2.90 5.95
N ARG A 146 -2.79 -3.62 5.95
CA ARG A 146 -1.51 -3.16 5.40
C ARG A 146 -1.54 -2.97 3.88
N LEU A 147 -2.48 -3.62 3.17
CA LEU A 147 -2.69 -3.40 1.73
C LEU A 147 -2.93 -1.94 1.37
N LEU A 148 -3.50 -1.14 2.28
CA LEU A 148 -3.76 0.27 2.05
C LEU A 148 -2.46 1.01 1.71
N ALA A 149 -1.38 0.75 2.45
CA ALA A 149 -0.08 1.37 2.20
C ALA A 149 0.54 0.88 0.88
N GLU A 150 0.45 -0.42 0.61
CA GLU A 150 0.93 -1.02 -0.65
C GLU A 150 0.26 -0.44 -1.89
N VAL A 151 -1.04 -0.16 -1.79
CA VAL A 151 -1.81 0.45 -2.88
C VAL A 151 -1.36 1.88 -3.12
N GLU A 152 -1.22 2.70 -2.08
CA GLU A 152 -0.76 4.08 -2.27
C GLU A 152 0.68 4.16 -2.75
N TYR A 153 1.55 3.28 -2.26
CA TYR A 153 2.92 3.21 -2.74
C TYR A 153 2.97 2.78 -4.20
N ALA A 154 2.13 1.82 -4.61
CA ALA A 154 1.99 1.48 -6.03
C ALA A 154 1.55 2.71 -6.85
N ILE A 155 0.54 3.45 -6.41
CA ILE A 155 0.06 4.66 -7.10
C ILE A 155 1.15 5.72 -7.18
N TYR A 156 1.94 5.91 -6.13
CA TYR A 156 3.06 6.85 -6.11
C TYR A 156 4.09 6.51 -7.20
N LEU A 157 4.39 5.22 -7.38
CA LEU A 157 5.30 4.71 -8.42
C LEU A 157 4.67 4.66 -9.82
N MET A 158 3.37 4.90 -9.94
CA MET A 158 2.69 4.79 -11.22
C MET A 158 3.20 5.86 -12.19
N PRO A 159 3.55 5.50 -13.43
CA PRO A 159 3.91 6.47 -14.46
C PRO A 159 2.82 7.53 -14.62
N LYS A 160 3.19 8.79 -14.38
CA LYS A 160 2.27 9.93 -14.37
C LYS A 160 1.97 10.42 -15.78
N ASP A 161 2.90 10.19 -16.70
CA ASP A 161 2.79 10.54 -18.12
C ASP A 161 3.10 9.36 -19.03
N LYS A 162 2.54 9.38 -20.26
CA LYS A 162 2.82 8.34 -21.27
C LYS A 162 4.30 8.21 -21.62
N ASN A 163 5.08 9.29 -21.47
CA ASN A 163 6.52 9.28 -21.72
C ASN A 163 7.31 8.60 -20.59
N GLU A 164 6.72 8.46 -19.40
CA GLU A 164 7.29 7.71 -18.28
C GLU A 164 7.03 6.20 -18.41
N LEU A 165 6.14 5.78 -19.32
CA LEU A 165 5.97 4.38 -19.71
C LEU A 165 7.21 3.93 -20.47
N ARG A 166 8.26 3.54 -19.74
CA ARG A 166 9.53 3.10 -20.32
C ARG A 166 9.35 1.94 -21.32
N LYS A 167 8.30 1.12 -21.16
CA LYS A 167 8.06 -0.12 -21.91
C LYS A 167 6.57 -0.41 -22.07
N THR A 168 6.08 -0.49 -23.30
CA THR A 168 4.69 -0.85 -23.65
C THR A 168 4.65 -2.27 -24.21
N TYR A 169 4.95 -3.27 -23.39
CA TYR A 169 4.89 -4.67 -23.83
C TYR A 169 3.44 -5.14 -23.95
N VAL A 170 3.17 -6.00 -24.93
CA VAL A 170 1.97 -6.84 -24.91
C VAL A 170 2.12 -7.81 -23.73
N ILE A 171 1.24 -7.68 -22.74
CA ILE A 171 1.35 -8.42 -21.48
C ILE A 171 0.73 -9.81 -21.52
N ASP A 172 -0.05 -10.13 -22.56
CA ASP A 172 -0.92 -11.32 -22.57
C ASP A 172 -0.15 -12.60 -22.26
N LYS A 173 1.02 -12.80 -22.87
CA LYS A 173 1.87 -13.97 -22.59
C LYS A 173 2.43 -13.97 -21.16
N GLN A 174 2.89 -12.83 -20.66
CA GLN A 174 3.44 -12.73 -19.30
C GLN A 174 2.35 -12.96 -18.25
N LYS A 175 1.16 -12.39 -18.49
CA LYS A 175 -0.03 -12.58 -17.68
C LYS A 175 -0.49 -14.04 -17.71
N GLN A 176 -0.52 -14.68 -18.88
CA GLN A 176 -0.85 -16.11 -19.00
C GLN A 176 0.12 -16.98 -18.20
N ILE A 177 1.42 -16.76 -18.32
CA ILE A 177 2.45 -17.51 -17.57
C ILE A 177 2.23 -17.32 -16.05
N TYR A 178 2.02 -16.09 -15.60
CA TYR A 178 1.77 -15.80 -14.19
C TYR A 178 0.52 -16.53 -13.66
N ILE A 179 -0.58 -16.51 -14.41
CA ILE A 179 -1.81 -17.20 -14.03
C ILE A 179 -1.66 -18.73 -14.07
N GLN A 180 -0.96 -19.27 -15.07
CA GLN A 180 -0.67 -20.71 -15.13
C GLN A 180 0.17 -21.17 -13.94
N TRP A 181 1.17 -20.38 -13.57
CA TRP A 181 1.99 -20.65 -12.40
C TRP A 181 1.16 -20.68 -11.10
N LEU A 182 0.26 -19.71 -10.87
CA LEU A 182 -0.65 -19.72 -9.71
C LEU A 182 -1.53 -20.99 -9.68
N ARG A 183 -2.01 -21.44 -10.85
CA ARG A 183 -2.84 -22.65 -10.94
C ARG A 183 -2.04 -23.91 -10.65
N GLN A 184 -0.80 -23.96 -11.12
CA GLN A 184 0.12 -25.06 -10.84
C GLN A 184 0.41 -25.13 -9.34
N LEU A 185 0.74 -24.00 -8.71
CA LEU A 185 0.91 -23.89 -7.27
C LEU A 185 -0.29 -24.46 -6.50
N VAL A 186 -1.51 -24.01 -6.83
CA VAL A 186 -2.74 -24.52 -6.21
C VAL A 186 -2.90 -26.03 -6.39
N ALA A 187 -2.57 -26.57 -7.57
CA ALA A 187 -2.65 -28.00 -7.82
C ALA A 187 -1.66 -28.78 -6.95
N ASP A 188 -0.43 -28.29 -6.83
CA ASP A 188 0.65 -28.91 -6.06
C ASP A 188 0.34 -28.89 -4.56
N GLU A 189 -0.05 -27.72 -4.02
CA GLU A 189 -0.43 -27.56 -2.61
C GLU A 189 -1.64 -28.44 -2.25
N THR A 190 -2.66 -28.49 -3.11
CA THR A 190 -3.84 -29.33 -2.85
C THR A 190 -3.51 -30.82 -2.94
N ALA A 191 -2.67 -31.23 -3.89
CA ALA A 191 -2.27 -32.63 -4.06
C ALA A 191 -1.52 -33.14 -2.83
N ASN A 192 -0.57 -32.36 -2.33
CA ASN A 192 0.31 -32.71 -1.21
C ASN A 192 -0.35 -32.63 0.17
N ASN A 193 -1.53 -32.00 0.27
CA ASN A 193 -2.27 -31.95 1.54
C ASN A 193 -2.91 -33.30 1.88
N ASN A 194 -2.17 -34.18 2.55
CA ASN A 194 -2.64 -35.53 2.92
C ASN A 194 -3.75 -35.55 3.97
N GLY A 195 -4.04 -34.41 4.62
CA GLY A 195 -5.08 -34.29 5.64
C GLY A 195 -6.50 -34.07 5.11
N ILE A 196 -6.68 -33.97 3.78
CA ILE A 196 -7.97 -33.63 3.15
C ILE A 196 -8.44 -34.75 2.22
N GLU A 197 -9.71 -35.15 2.39
CA GLU A 197 -10.37 -36.14 1.53
C GLU A 197 -10.42 -35.71 0.04
N PRO A 198 -10.32 -36.63 -0.93
CA PRO A 198 -10.24 -36.30 -2.36
C PRO A 198 -11.37 -35.40 -2.88
N GLN A 199 -12.61 -35.58 -2.41
CA GLN A 199 -13.74 -34.74 -2.83
C GLN A 199 -13.63 -33.29 -2.30
N ARG A 200 -13.08 -33.12 -1.10
CA ARG A 200 -12.81 -31.81 -0.51
C ARG A 200 -11.67 -31.11 -1.25
N LYS A 201 -10.61 -31.85 -1.62
CA LYS A 201 -9.54 -31.34 -2.49
C LYS A 201 -10.08 -30.75 -3.80
N LEU A 202 -10.95 -31.49 -4.50
CA LEU A 202 -11.58 -31.00 -5.74
C LEU A 202 -12.38 -29.71 -5.53
N SER A 203 -13.10 -29.61 -4.41
CA SER A 203 -13.90 -28.42 -4.08
C SER A 203 -13.00 -27.22 -3.75
N GLN A 204 -11.92 -27.44 -3.01
CA GLN A 204 -10.92 -26.43 -2.67
C GLN A 204 -10.20 -25.92 -3.93
N THR A 205 -9.74 -26.81 -4.82
CA THR A 205 -9.13 -26.43 -6.10
C THR A 205 -10.08 -25.59 -6.95
N LYS A 206 -11.39 -25.91 -6.98
CA LYS A 206 -12.38 -25.09 -7.70
C LYS A 206 -12.52 -23.70 -7.09
N LEU A 207 -12.53 -23.58 -5.77
CA LEU A 207 -12.59 -22.30 -5.07
C LEU A 207 -11.35 -21.44 -5.38
N LEU A 208 -10.16 -22.01 -5.21
CA LEU A 208 -8.88 -21.35 -5.46
C LEU A 208 -8.77 -20.88 -6.92
N ASN A 209 -9.18 -21.71 -7.89
CA ASN A 209 -9.20 -21.31 -9.30
C ASN A 209 -10.14 -20.13 -9.60
N LYS A 210 -11.27 -19.98 -8.89
CA LYS A 210 -12.14 -18.79 -9.03
C LYS A 210 -11.45 -17.52 -8.51
N VAL A 211 -10.65 -17.63 -7.45
CA VAL A 211 -9.84 -16.50 -6.95
C VAL A 211 -8.78 -16.14 -8.01
N ILE A 212 -8.11 -17.13 -8.60
CA ILE A 212 -7.15 -16.92 -9.69
C ILE A 212 -7.82 -16.26 -10.91
N ASP A 213 -9.04 -16.66 -11.27
CA ASP A 213 -9.80 -16.03 -12.36
C ASP A 213 -10.09 -14.55 -12.07
N SER A 214 -10.35 -14.21 -10.80
CA SER A 214 -10.53 -12.82 -10.37
C SER A 214 -9.21 -12.02 -10.48
N ILE A 215 -8.08 -12.60 -10.05
CA ILE A 215 -6.74 -12.02 -10.23
C ILE A 215 -6.47 -11.77 -11.72
N HIS A 216 -6.77 -12.76 -12.57
CA HIS A 216 -6.62 -12.69 -14.01
C HIS A 216 -7.41 -11.53 -14.63
N GLN A 217 -8.65 -11.30 -14.18
CA GLN A 217 -9.46 -10.18 -14.65
C GLN A 217 -8.96 -8.81 -14.16
N LEU A 218 -8.42 -8.76 -12.93
CA LEU A 218 -7.94 -7.52 -12.31
C LEU A 218 -6.62 -7.02 -12.89
N ILE A 219 -5.79 -7.91 -13.46
CA ILE A 219 -4.58 -7.50 -14.20
C ILE A 219 -4.95 -7.02 -15.61
N THR A 220 -4.84 -5.72 -15.90
CA THR A 220 -5.18 -5.14 -17.23
C THR A 220 -3.99 -4.65 -18.04
N ASP A 221 -2.86 -4.43 -17.40
CA ASP A 221 -1.73 -3.74 -17.99
C ASP A 221 -0.43 -4.19 -17.33
N ASN A 222 0.70 -3.74 -17.90
CA ASN A 222 2.01 -4.12 -17.40
C ASN A 222 2.24 -3.63 -15.98
N PHE A 223 1.67 -2.49 -15.60
CA PHE A 223 1.84 -1.92 -14.28
C PHE A 223 1.17 -2.82 -13.22
N SER A 224 -0.11 -3.14 -13.40
CA SER A 224 -0.86 -4.05 -12.51
C SER A 224 -0.26 -5.46 -12.45
N LEU A 225 0.24 -6.00 -13.58
CA LEU A 225 0.94 -7.29 -13.58
C LEU A 225 2.22 -7.24 -12.72
N ARG A 226 3.05 -6.21 -12.90
CA ARG A 226 4.30 -6.06 -12.16
C ARG A 226 4.05 -5.82 -10.68
N ARG A 227 3.03 -5.04 -10.33
CA ARG A 227 2.63 -4.83 -8.94
C ARG A 227 2.07 -6.09 -8.29
N ALA A 228 1.30 -6.92 -9.01
CA ALA A 228 0.86 -8.22 -8.51
C ALA A 228 2.05 -9.15 -8.20
N GLN A 229 3.00 -9.26 -9.14
CA GLN A 229 4.21 -10.07 -8.97
C GLN A 229 5.08 -9.58 -7.80
N TYR A 230 5.27 -8.26 -7.70
CA TYR A 230 6.01 -7.64 -6.60
C TYR A 230 5.35 -7.91 -5.25
N PHE A 231 4.05 -7.63 -5.14
CA PHE A 231 3.30 -7.86 -3.91
C PHE A 231 3.38 -9.32 -3.49
N GLN A 232 3.18 -10.25 -4.43
CA GLN A 232 3.32 -11.67 -4.11
C GLN A 232 4.73 -12.02 -3.61
N SER A 233 5.76 -11.63 -4.36
CA SER A 233 7.16 -11.97 -4.04
C SER A 233 7.59 -11.43 -2.68
N ASN A 234 7.08 -10.28 -2.26
CA ASN A 234 7.47 -9.67 -0.98
C ASN A 234 6.78 -10.31 0.23
N TYR A 235 5.57 -10.84 0.06
CA TYR A 235 4.72 -11.26 1.18
C TYR A 235 4.48 -12.77 1.24
N TYR A 236 4.72 -13.48 0.15
CA TYR A 236 4.49 -14.94 0.04
C TYR A 236 5.66 -15.63 -0.66
N GLU A 237 6.90 -15.17 -0.41
CA GLU A 237 8.15 -15.62 -1.07
C GLU A 237 8.38 -17.14 -1.02
N TYR A 238 7.79 -17.83 -0.04
CA TYR A 238 7.88 -19.28 0.11
C TYR A 238 7.04 -20.08 -0.89
N TYR A 239 6.29 -19.42 -1.78
CA TYR A 239 5.46 -20.03 -2.82
C TYR A 239 5.84 -19.58 -4.23
#